data_AF-A0A060WBS4-F1
#
_entry.id   AF-A0A060WBS4-F1
#
_cell.length_a   1.000
_cell.length_b   1.000
_cell.length_c   1.000
_cell.angle_alpha   90.00
_cell.angle_beta   90.00
_cell.angle_gamma   90.00
#
_symmetry.space_group_name_H-M   'P 1'
#
loop_
_entity.id
_entity.type
_entity.pdbx_description
1 polymer ?
#
loop_
_entity_poly.entity_id
_entity_poly.type
_entity_poly.pdbx_seq_one_letter_code
_entity_poly.pdbx_strand_id
1 'polypeptide(L)' 'MEATNILPILKKRLAFLSGGKDRRSGLILTIPLCTEQTSMEELSSTLDYLLGIPRQESITGTHTDL' A
#
# COMPACT_ATOMS: atom_id res chain seq x y z
N MET A 1 -9.46 -3.40 -10.51
CA MET A 1 -10.14 -4.09 -9.40
C MET A 1 -10.89 -3.04 -8.60
N GLU A 2 -12.19 -3.22 -8.35
CA GLU A 2 -12.95 -2.26 -7.54
C GLU A 2 -12.56 -2.35 -6.06
N ALA A 3 -12.54 -1.21 -5.36
CA ALA A 3 -12.16 -1.12 -3.95
C ALA A 3 -13.03 -2.03 -3.05
N THR A 4 -14.27 -2.27 -3.43
CA THR A 4 -15.23 -3.14 -2.73
C THR A 4 -14.78 -4.60 -2.70
N ASN A 5 -14.12 -5.07 -3.76
CA ASN A 5 -13.70 -6.48 -3.90
C ASN A 5 -12.43 -6.77 -3.11
N ILE A 6 -11.54 -5.80 -2.94
CA ILE A 6 -10.28 -5.95 -2.19
C ILE A 6 -10.46 -5.70 -0.68
N LEU A 7 -11.49 -4.96 -0.28
CA LEU A 7 -11.71 -4.57 1.11
C LEU A 7 -11.71 -5.76 2.11
N PRO A 8 -12.35 -6.91 1.83
CA PRO A 8 -12.28 -8.07 2.71
C PRO A 8 -10.85 -8.59 2.92
N ILE A 9 -10.04 -8.59 1.87
CA ILE A 9 -8.64 -9.02 1.90
C ILE A 9 -7.79 -8.05 2.74
N LEU A 10 -7.94 -6.73 2.53
CA LEU A 10 -7.20 -5.73 3.31
C LEU A 10 -7.50 -5.82 4.81
N LYS A 11 -8.75 -6.15 5.18
CA LYS A 11 -9.16 -6.34 6.58
C LYS A 11 -8.45 -7.51 7.27
N LYS A 12 -7.92 -8.49 6.52
CA LYS A 12 -7.12 -9.59 7.08
C LYS A 12 -5.74 -9.15 7.56
N ARG A 13 -5.29 -7.95 7.21
CA ARG A 13 -3.99 -7.39 7.63
C ARG A 13 -2.81 -8.33 7.32
N LEU A 14 -2.78 -8.85 6.09
CA LEU A 14 -1.72 -9.73 5.59
C LEU A 14 -0.33 -9.09 5.62
N ALA A 15 -0.28 -7.76 5.65
CA ALA A 15 0.94 -6.98 5.74
C ALA A 15 0.67 -5.66 6.46
N PHE A 16 1.73 -5.01 6.95
CA PHE A 16 1.65 -3.69 7.57
C PHE A 16 2.71 -2.75 7.00
N LEU A 17 2.34 -1.48 6.85
CA LEU A 17 3.29 -0.43 6.53
C LEU A 17 4.02 -0.04 7.81
N SER A 18 5.35 -0.02 7.76
CA SER A 18 6.18 0.28 8.93
C SER A 18 6.22 1.77 9.28
N GLY A 19 5.60 2.63 8.48
CA GLY A 19 5.60 4.09 8.63
C GLY A 19 6.90 4.76 8.17
N GLY A 20 7.96 3.98 7.95
CA GLY A 20 9.23 4.45 7.40
C GLY A 20 9.24 4.47 5.87
N LYS A 21 10.25 5.15 5.34
CA LYS A 21 10.64 5.08 3.93
C LYS A 21 12.02 4.44 3.81
N ASP A 22 12.25 3.75 2.70
CA ASP A 22 13.58 3.27 2.34
C ASP A 22 14.48 4.42 1.84
N ARG A 23 15.74 4.12 1.48
CA ARG A 23 16.69 5.11 0.96
C ARG A 23 16.26 5.74 -0.36
N ARG A 24 15.34 5.12 -1.10
CA ARG A 24 14.79 5.60 -2.38
C ARG A 24 13.44 6.31 -2.19
N SER A 25 13.07 6.61 -0.94
CA SER A 25 11.79 7.20 -0.56
C SER A 25 10.56 6.31 -0.83
N GLY A 26 10.76 5.01 -1.04
CA GLY A 26 9.71 4.01 -1.15
C GLY A 26 9.12 3.64 0.19
N LEU A 27 7.83 3.33 0.22
CA LEU A 27 7.16 2.82 1.43
C LEU A 27 7.68 1.43 1.75
N ILE A 28 7.86 1.15 3.04
CA ILE A 28 8.28 -0.18 3.51
C ILE A 28 7.02 -0.95 3.94
N LEU A 29 6.78 -2.08 3.28
CA LEU A 29 5.72 -3.02 3.61
C LEU A 29 6.33 -4.29 4.22
N THR A 30 5.88 -4.67 5.41
CA THR A 30 6.33 -5.87 6.12
C THR A 30 5.25 -6.95 6.06
N ILE A 31 5.65 -8.16 5.65
CA ILE A 31 4.79 -9.34 5.59
C ILE A 31 5.26 -10.32 6.68
N PRO A 32 4.44 -10.62 7.70
CA PRO A 32 4.79 -11.61 8.71
C PRO A 32 4.89 -13.00 8.06
N LEU A 33 5.95 -13.74 8.38
CA LEU A 33 6.19 -15.07 7.83
C LEU A 33 5.33 -16.10 8.57
N CYS A 34 4.02 -16.09 8.34
CA CYS A 34 3.11 -17.13 8.82
C CYS A 34 2.43 -17.80 7.61
N THR A 35 3.16 -18.75 7.01
CA THR A 35 2.82 -19.38 5.73
C THR A 35 1.50 -20.13 5.75
N GLU A 36 1.09 -20.67 6.91
CA GLU A 36 -0.18 -21.39 7.08
C GLU A 36 -1.42 -20.48 6.99
N GLN A 37 -1.25 -19.18 7.21
CA GLN A 37 -2.35 -18.20 7.28
C GLN A 37 -2.31 -17.18 6.15
N THR A 38 -1.18 -17.10 5.44
CA THR A 38 -0.95 -16.09 4.40
C THR A 38 -1.25 -16.68 3.04
N SER A 39 -2.43 -16.38 2.50
CA SER A 39 -2.75 -16.73 1.11
C SER A 39 -1.91 -15.88 0.15
N MET A 40 -1.13 -16.56 -0.71
CA MET A 40 -0.32 -15.90 -1.73
C MET A 40 -1.17 -15.18 -2.78
N GLU A 41 -2.35 -15.72 -3.10
CA GLU A 41 -3.29 -15.08 -4.04
C GLU A 41 -3.84 -13.77 -3.48
N GLU A 42 -4.19 -13.77 -2.18
CA GLU A 42 -4.68 -12.57 -1.50
C GLU A 42 -3.56 -11.54 -1.29
N LEU A 43 -2.34 -12.00 -1.01
CA LEU A 43 -1.16 -11.14 -0.95
C LEU A 43 -0.87 -10.49 -2.31
N SER A 44 -0.91 -11.24 -3.41
CA SER A 44 -0.74 -10.71 -4.76
C SER A 44 -1.80 -9.67 -5.08
N SER A 45 -3.08 -9.98 -4.80
CA SER A 45 -4.20 -9.06 -5.00
C SER A 45 -4.03 -7.77 -4.18
N THR A 46 -3.49 -7.87 -2.96
CA THR A 46 -3.17 -6.73 -2.12
C THR A 46 -2.08 -5.85 -2.74
N LEU A 47 -1.01 -6.44 -3.25
CA LEU A 47 0.08 -5.71 -3.89
C LEU A 47 -0.38 -5.00 -5.17
N ASP A 48 -1.14 -5.70 -6.02
CA ASP A 48 -1.68 -5.13 -7.27
C ASP A 48 -2.58 -3.93 -6.98
N TYR A 49 -3.42 -4.03 -5.95
CA TYR A 49 -4.25 -2.91 -5.52
C TYR A 49 -3.41 -1.71 -5.07
N LEU A 50 -2.42 -1.92 -4.18
CA LEU A 50 -1.58 -0.85 -3.65
C LEU A 50 -0.74 -0.17 -4.74
N LEU A 51 -0.20 -0.93 -5.70
CA LEU A 51 0.56 -0.41 -6.84
C LEU A 51 -0.31 0.36 -7.84
N GLY A 52 -1.60 0.04 -7.91
CA GLY A 52 -2.57 0.73 -8.74
C GLY A 52 -3.07 2.06 -8.18
N ILE A 53 -2.80 2.37 -6.91
CA ILE A 53 -3.19 3.65 -6.30
C ILE A 53 -2.31 4.76 -6.90
N PRO A 54 -2.90 5.76 -7.60
CA PRO A 54 -2.13 6.86 -8.14
C PRO A 54 -1.47 7.64 -7.01
N ARG A 55 -0.19 8.00 -7.18
CA ARG A 55 0.50 8.88 -6.23
C ARG A 55 -0.16 10.24 -6.29
N GLN A 56 -0.65 10.72 -5.15
CA GLN A 56 -1.11 12.09 -5.06
C GLN A 56 0.11 13.01 -5.22
N GLU A 57 0.23 13.65 -6.38
CA GLU A 57 1.15 14.77 -6.55
C GLU A 57 0.65 15.88 -5.63
N SER A 58 1.37 16.12 -4.54
CA SER A 58 1.13 17.27 -3.69
C SER A 58 1.33 18.51 -4.54
N ILE A 59 0.24 19.19 -4.89
CA ILE A 59 0.26 20.54 -5.44
C ILE A 59 0.85 21.41 -4.32
N THR A 60 2.17 21.53 -4.26
CA THR A 60 2.83 22.58 -3.51
C THR A 60 2.40 23.88 -4.16
N GLY A 61 1.41 24.55 -3.56
CA GLY A 61 1.06 25.90 -3.90
C GLY A 61 2.32 26.74 -3.79
N THR A 62 2.89 27.11 -4.94
CA THR A 62 3.74 28.27 -5.05
C THR A 62 2.85 29.46 -4.75
N HIS A 63 2.72 29.80 -3.47
CA HIS A 63 2.22 31.10 -3.06
C HIS A 63 3.24 32.09 -3.60
N THR A 64 2.93 32.61 -4.79
CA THR A 64 3.69 33.67 -5.43
C THR A 64 3.36 34.92 -4.63
N ASP A 65 4.40 35.58 -4.12
CA ASP A 65 4.33 36.86 -3.41
C ASP A 65 3.39 37.83 -4.12
N LEU A 66 2.42 38.37 -3.36
CA LEU A 66 1.76 39.67 -3.59
C LEU A 66 1.52 40.33 -2.23
#